data_AF-A0A1V5QRA1-F1
#
_entry.id   AF-A0A1V5QRA1-F1
#
_cell.length_a   1.000
_cell.length_b   1.000
_cell.length_c   1.000
_cell.angle_alpha   90.00
_cell.angle_beta   90.00
_cell.angle_gamma   90.00
#
_symmetry.space_group_name_H-M   'P 1'
#
loop_
_entity.id
_entity.type
_entity.pdbx_description
1 polymer ?
#
loop_
_entity_poly.entity_id
_entity_poly.type
_entity_poly.pdbx_seq_one_letter_code
_entity_poly.pdbx_strand_id
1 'polypeptide(L)'
;MKESFTYPAKGLWENTVFPATDAENWFSSGSAAYHTLLRRMPSDPARALTFQRDALADLNARYAFFAQREPETAPLATSTDYSRYSAYQHPRIKGTFALHQLRLWLGNETFAKALKAVHEAHAGKAATTEAILATASAAADRDVGPLVKPWLERTGLPDPKLEAAVAPKHNAFEVSLTVRQTGTPWPFVAQVALETPKGRRFERIEVTGAETTARFTLPERPTALHFNAGADVPVASVVPVTLPNLLDAWEDLLFVRGTGRFQESHHSLALRFQEAVADAFTDVVLPLKADGAVIEADLAHHDLVLLGRPEENAVVARLAAQGALPVAFVPGGFQVNGVTHAREDEGVAFAVPSPWNPKRMVHVYAANSPLQLWRMTKALQRGLPAWAVWRGDRITTRGHHPVPGFTVKLP
;
A
#
# COMPACT_ATOMS: atom_id res chain seq x y z
N MET A 1 -1.49 -16.32 16.38
CA MET A 1 -2.36 -15.31 15.76
C MET A 1 -2.43 -14.00 16.53
N LYS A 2 -2.82 -13.97 17.83
CA LYS A 2 -2.84 -12.70 18.60
C LYS A 2 -1.51 -11.95 18.60
N GLU A 3 -0.39 -12.68 18.76
CA GLU A 3 0.92 -12.05 18.89
C GLU A 3 1.38 -11.31 17.62
N SER A 4 1.16 -11.86 16.43
CA SER A 4 1.58 -11.23 15.16
C SER A 4 0.83 -9.94 14.84
N PHE A 5 -0.40 -9.79 15.35
CA PHE A 5 -1.27 -8.63 15.11
C PHE A 5 -1.51 -7.79 16.36
N THR A 6 -0.68 -7.94 17.38
CA THR A 6 -0.66 -7.04 18.54
C THR A 6 0.79 -6.72 18.88
N TYR A 7 1.03 -5.59 19.54
CA TYR A 7 2.36 -5.25 20.02
C TYR A 7 2.27 -4.59 21.40
N PRO A 8 3.01 -5.07 22.41
CA PRO A 8 2.93 -4.51 23.75
C PRO A 8 3.57 -3.12 23.77
N ALA A 9 2.89 -2.12 24.33
CA ALA A 9 3.42 -0.76 24.43
C ALA A 9 4.77 -0.69 25.16
N LYS A 10 4.99 -1.55 26.16
CA LYS A 10 6.27 -1.67 26.90
C LYS A 10 7.43 -2.21 26.05
N GLY A 11 7.14 -2.78 24.89
CA GLY A 11 8.15 -3.26 23.94
C GLY A 11 8.67 -2.17 23.01
N LEU A 12 8.03 -0.99 22.99
CA LEU A 12 8.50 0.14 22.20
C LEU A 12 9.85 0.62 22.73
N TRP A 13 10.74 0.96 21.80
CA TRP A 13 12.06 1.47 22.09
C TRP A 13 12.06 3.00 22.14
N GLU A 14 13.07 3.55 22.82
CA GLU A 14 13.30 4.98 22.98
C GLU A 14 14.73 5.32 22.50
N ASN A 15 15.16 6.57 22.62
CA ASN A 15 16.45 7.09 22.17
C ASN A 15 16.62 7.17 20.65
N THR A 16 17.35 8.19 20.22
CA THR A 16 17.74 8.39 18.81
C THR A 16 19.05 7.68 18.54
N VAL A 17 19.11 6.93 17.46
CA VAL A 17 20.36 6.40 16.88
C VAL A 17 20.66 7.24 15.64
N PHE A 18 21.83 7.87 15.61
CA PHE A 18 22.23 8.67 14.46
C PHE A 18 22.86 7.77 13.39
N PRO A 19 22.63 8.07 12.10
CA PRO A 19 23.32 7.37 11.02
C PRO A 19 24.82 7.75 11.04
N ALA A 20 25.70 6.77 10.85
CA ALA A 20 27.13 7.04 10.65
C ALA A 20 27.40 7.73 9.29
N THR A 21 26.66 7.32 8.27
CA THR A 21 26.65 7.94 6.94
C THR A 21 25.23 7.91 6.37
N ASP A 22 25.00 8.52 5.21
CA ASP A 22 23.68 8.45 4.56
C ASP A 22 23.18 7.02 4.31
N ALA A 23 24.08 6.04 4.19
CA ALA A 23 23.74 4.63 4.03
C ALA A 23 22.87 4.10 5.19
N GLU A 24 23.00 4.65 6.40
CA GLU A 24 22.25 4.24 7.60
C GLU A 24 20.92 4.96 7.80
N ASN A 25 20.54 5.86 6.88
CA ASN A 25 19.27 6.57 6.98
C ASN A 25 18.05 5.62 6.99
N TRP A 26 18.19 4.39 6.46
CA TRP A 26 17.17 3.34 6.56
C TRP A 26 16.76 3.04 8.00
N PHE A 27 17.72 3.03 8.95
CA PHE A 27 17.45 2.65 10.33
C PHE A 27 16.82 3.80 11.08
N SER A 28 17.38 5.02 10.98
CA SER A 28 16.83 6.19 11.67
C SER A 28 15.38 6.47 11.22
N SER A 29 15.15 6.55 9.91
CA SER A 29 13.81 6.85 9.37
C SER A 29 12.86 5.66 9.44
N GLY A 30 13.34 4.44 9.17
CA GLY A 30 12.55 3.21 9.18
C GLY A 30 12.14 2.78 10.60
N SER A 31 13.04 2.91 11.59
CA SER A 31 12.71 2.64 13.00
C SER A 31 11.68 3.65 13.51
N ALA A 32 11.84 4.94 13.23
CA ALA A 32 10.85 5.95 13.64
C ALA A 32 9.46 5.73 13.01
N ALA A 33 9.45 5.35 11.72
CA ALA A 33 8.23 4.99 11.00
C ALA A 33 7.55 3.76 11.61
N TYR A 34 8.32 2.70 11.85
CA TYR A 34 7.80 1.45 12.40
C TYR A 34 7.36 1.60 13.85
N HIS A 35 8.12 2.33 14.67
CA HIS A 35 7.71 2.71 16.02
C HIS A 35 6.35 3.42 16.01
N THR A 36 6.14 4.38 15.11
CA THR A 36 4.86 5.09 14.99
C THR A 36 3.71 4.17 14.59
N LEU A 37 3.95 3.22 13.68
CA LEU A 37 2.97 2.19 13.31
C LEU A 37 2.59 1.34 14.54
N LEU A 38 3.58 0.79 15.26
CA LEU A 38 3.34 -0.05 16.43
C LEU A 38 2.64 0.70 17.56
N ARG A 39 3.03 1.96 17.82
CA ARG A 39 2.43 2.80 18.87
C ARG A 39 0.94 3.10 18.60
N ARG A 40 0.55 3.25 17.33
CA ARG A 40 -0.83 3.54 16.93
C ARG A 40 -1.69 2.29 16.74
N MET A 41 -1.12 1.11 16.92
CA MET A 41 -1.80 -0.16 16.71
C MET A 41 -2.97 -0.30 17.70
N PRO A 42 -4.20 -0.58 17.21
CA PRO A 42 -5.33 -0.91 18.06
C PRO A 42 -5.06 -2.11 18.98
N SER A 43 -5.70 -2.16 20.15
CA SER A 43 -5.64 -3.33 21.05
C SER A 43 -6.49 -4.50 20.58
N ASP A 44 -7.59 -4.22 19.86
CA ASP A 44 -8.42 -5.25 19.24
C ASP A 44 -7.69 -5.92 18.06
N PRO A 45 -7.49 -7.26 18.06
CA PRO A 45 -6.69 -7.92 17.04
C PRO A 45 -7.22 -7.78 15.61
N ALA A 46 -8.53 -7.72 15.40
CA ALA A 46 -9.10 -7.60 14.06
C ALA A 46 -8.89 -6.19 13.48
N ARG A 47 -9.09 -5.17 14.31
CA ARG A 47 -8.75 -3.78 13.97
C ARG A 47 -7.25 -3.59 13.78
N ALA A 48 -6.44 -4.24 14.61
CA ALA A 48 -4.97 -4.17 14.52
C ALA A 48 -4.43 -4.79 13.24
N LEU A 49 -4.93 -5.97 12.84
CA LEU A 49 -4.65 -6.57 11.55
C LEU A 49 -4.99 -5.62 10.40
N THR A 50 -6.20 -5.06 10.41
CA THR A 50 -6.66 -4.14 9.36
C THR A 50 -5.77 -2.89 9.29
N PHE A 51 -5.48 -2.29 10.45
CA PHE A 51 -4.61 -1.11 10.56
C PHE A 51 -3.20 -1.37 10.05
N GLN A 52 -2.57 -2.47 10.46
CA GLN A 52 -1.21 -2.83 10.02
C GLN A 52 -1.19 -3.11 8.52
N ARG A 53 -2.14 -3.92 8.03
CA ARG A 53 -2.24 -4.25 6.61
C ARG A 53 -2.39 -3.01 5.75
N ASP A 54 -3.29 -2.11 6.12
CA ASP A 54 -3.54 -0.90 5.33
C ASP A 54 -2.31 0.03 5.35
N ALA A 55 -1.64 0.18 6.51
CA ALA A 55 -0.44 0.98 6.63
C ALA A 55 0.74 0.42 5.81
N LEU A 56 0.94 -0.91 5.80
CA LEU A 56 1.99 -1.54 5.01
C LEU A 56 1.66 -1.54 3.51
N ALA A 57 0.39 -1.72 3.14
CA ALA A 57 -0.06 -1.61 1.76
C ALA A 57 0.14 -0.18 1.21
N ASP A 58 -0.11 0.86 2.02
CA ASP A 58 0.21 2.25 1.66
C ASP A 58 1.71 2.44 1.40
N LEU A 59 2.58 1.88 2.24
CA LEU A 59 4.03 1.95 2.04
C LEU A 59 4.48 1.21 0.77
N ASN A 60 3.89 0.06 0.47
CA ASN A 60 4.21 -0.68 -0.76
C ASN A 60 3.78 0.09 -2.02
N ALA A 61 2.56 0.64 -2.02
CA ALA A 61 2.07 1.47 -3.12
C ALA A 61 2.94 2.72 -3.29
N ARG A 62 3.35 3.37 -2.20
CA ARG A 62 4.24 4.54 -2.23
C ARG A 62 5.64 4.22 -2.75
N TYR A 63 6.18 3.06 -2.40
CA TYR A 63 7.43 2.57 -2.97
C TYR A 63 7.32 2.44 -4.48
N ALA A 64 6.30 1.72 -4.94
CA ALA A 64 6.08 1.47 -6.36
C ALA A 64 5.80 2.76 -7.15
N PHE A 65 5.11 3.74 -6.54
CA PHE A 65 4.89 5.06 -7.12
C PHE A 65 6.20 5.76 -7.48
N PHE A 66 7.14 5.87 -6.53
CA PHE A 66 8.43 6.53 -6.79
C PHE A 66 9.34 5.68 -7.68
N ALA A 67 9.37 4.35 -7.51
CA ALA A 67 10.18 3.46 -8.33
C ALA A 67 9.82 3.51 -9.84
N GLN A 68 8.60 3.88 -10.19
CA GLN A 68 8.20 4.06 -11.60
C GLN A 68 8.64 5.39 -12.21
N ARG A 69 8.86 6.41 -11.37
CA ARG A 69 9.08 7.80 -11.80
C ARG A 69 10.53 8.24 -11.64
N GLU A 70 11.22 7.69 -10.65
CA GLU A 70 12.56 8.09 -10.24
C GLU A 70 13.53 6.90 -10.28
N PRO A 71 14.85 7.15 -10.47
CA PRO A 71 15.86 6.09 -10.40
C PRO A 71 15.87 5.42 -9.03
N GLU A 72 15.95 4.10 -9.04
CA GLU A 72 16.01 3.30 -7.82
C GLU A 72 17.46 3.09 -7.37
N THR A 73 17.71 3.24 -6.07
CA THR A 73 19.01 2.96 -5.45
C THR A 73 18.76 2.08 -4.23
N ALA A 74 19.67 1.13 -3.99
CA ALA A 74 19.59 0.31 -2.78
C ALA A 74 19.79 1.19 -1.54
N PRO A 75 19.10 0.92 -0.41
CA PRO A 75 19.22 1.75 0.79
C PRO A 75 20.67 2.05 1.23
N LEU A 76 21.57 1.05 1.26
CA LEU A 76 22.97 1.26 1.67
C LEU A 76 23.82 2.00 0.63
N ALA A 77 23.35 2.11 -0.61
CA ALA A 77 24.02 2.86 -1.67
C ALA A 77 23.40 4.25 -1.86
N THR A 78 22.41 4.63 -1.05
CA THR A 78 21.69 5.89 -1.19
C THR A 78 22.41 7.01 -0.44
N SER A 79 22.56 8.16 -1.09
CA SER A 79 22.97 9.41 -0.47
C SER A 79 21.79 10.38 -0.39
N THR A 80 21.88 11.34 0.53
CA THR A 80 20.89 12.41 0.65
C THR A 80 20.81 13.21 -0.65
N ASP A 81 19.60 13.36 -1.17
CA ASP A 81 19.33 14.08 -2.40
C ASP A 81 17.96 14.75 -2.29
N TYR A 82 17.94 16.08 -2.37
CA TYR A 82 16.72 16.88 -2.22
C TYR A 82 15.97 17.08 -3.55
N SER A 83 16.53 16.64 -4.66
CA SER A 83 15.88 16.74 -5.98
C SER A 83 14.86 15.64 -6.25
N ARG A 84 14.84 14.59 -5.42
CA ARG A 84 14.03 13.39 -5.64
C ARG A 84 13.55 12.79 -4.33
N TYR A 85 12.30 12.33 -4.29
CA TYR A 85 11.71 11.79 -3.06
C TYR A 85 12.20 10.37 -2.75
N SER A 86 12.57 9.59 -3.77
CA SER A 86 13.05 8.21 -3.65
C SER A 86 14.29 8.08 -2.76
N ALA A 87 15.18 9.08 -2.75
CA ALA A 87 16.38 9.10 -1.92
C ALA A 87 16.06 9.05 -0.41
N TYR A 88 14.89 9.57 0.00
CA TYR A 88 14.40 9.44 1.37
C TYR A 88 13.40 8.29 1.53
N GLN A 89 12.46 8.15 0.58
CA GLN A 89 11.34 7.23 0.71
C GLN A 89 11.76 5.76 0.61
N HIS A 90 12.65 5.40 -0.32
CA HIS A 90 13.05 4.00 -0.48
C HIS A 90 13.82 3.46 0.74
N PRO A 91 14.86 4.14 1.29
CA PRO A 91 15.51 3.68 2.52
C PRO A 91 14.53 3.58 3.70
N ARG A 92 13.66 4.58 3.88
CA ARG A 92 12.66 4.58 4.96
C ARG A 92 11.68 3.42 4.85
N ILE A 93 11.13 3.18 3.67
CA ILE A 93 10.13 2.13 3.42
C ILE A 93 10.78 0.75 3.58
N LYS A 94 11.92 0.51 2.92
CA LYS A 94 12.64 -0.77 3.03
C LYS A 94 13.13 -1.02 4.46
N GLY A 95 13.59 0.01 5.16
CA GLY A 95 13.92 -0.10 6.58
C GLY A 95 12.72 -0.44 7.46
N THR A 96 11.55 0.15 7.21
CA THR A 96 10.31 -0.20 7.91
C THR A 96 9.93 -1.66 7.69
N PHE A 97 9.98 -2.13 6.43
CA PHE A 97 9.71 -3.53 6.12
C PHE A 97 10.76 -4.49 6.68
N ALA A 98 12.05 -4.14 6.64
CA ALA A 98 13.11 -4.97 7.25
C ALA A 98 12.87 -5.20 8.75
N LEU A 99 12.48 -4.15 9.49
CA LEU A 99 12.11 -4.27 10.90
C LEU A 99 10.80 -5.04 11.11
N HIS A 100 9.84 -4.88 10.20
CA HIS A 100 8.60 -5.65 10.24
C HIS A 100 8.84 -7.16 10.03
N GLN A 101 9.64 -7.50 9.03
CA GLN A 101 10.10 -8.86 8.73
C GLN A 101 10.86 -9.46 9.91
N LEU A 102 11.74 -8.68 10.53
CA LEU A 102 12.47 -9.09 11.73
C LEU A 102 11.53 -9.41 12.90
N ARG A 103 10.50 -8.58 13.14
CA ARG A 103 9.47 -8.85 14.17
C ARG A 103 8.70 -10.12 13.86
N LEU A 104 8.28 -10.32 12.62
CA LEU A 104 7.53 -11.52 12.24
C LEU A 104 8.38 -12.78 12.40
N TRP A 105 9.67 -12.70 12.16
CA TRP A 105 10.61 -13.82 12.28
C TRP A 105 10.97 -14.15 13.73
N LEU A 106 11.27 -13.15 14.55
CA LEU A 106 11.71 -13.32 15.94
C LEU A 106 10.56 -13.49 16.94
N GLY A 107 9.35 -13.03 16.62
CA GLY A 107 8.28 -12.84 17.60
C GLY A 107 8.43 -11.52 18.35
N ASN A 108 7.38 -11.11 19.09
CA ASN A 108 7.33 -9.75 19.65
C ASN A 108 8.36 -9.54 20.76
N GLU A 109 8.54 -10.53 21.63
CA GLU A 109 9.42 -10.43 22.81
C GLU A 109 10.89 -10.28 22.39
N THR A 110 11.39 -11.22 21.59
CA THR A 110 12.76 -11.21 21.10
C THR A 110 13.04 -9.99 20.22
N PHE A 111 12.09 -9.57 19.38
CA PHE A 111 12.20 -8.34 18.61
C PHE A 111 12.31 -7.10 19.51
N ALA A 112 11.44 -6.97 20.52
CA ALA A 112 11.48 -5.84 21.45
C ALA A 112 12.81 -5.79 22.22
N LYS A 113 13.31 -6.95 22.68
CA LYS A 113 14.63 -7.07 23.32
C LYS A 113 15.75 -6.60 22.38
N ALA A 114 15.73 -7.04 21.12
CA ALA A 114 16.75 -6.68 20.13
C ALA A 114 16.76 -5.18 19.81
N LEU A 115 15.59 -4.59 19.54
CA LEU A 115 15.49 -3.16 19.22
C LEU A 115 15.85 -2.28 20.41
N LYS A 116 15.43 -2.67 21.62
CA LYS A 116 15.83 -1.99 22.84
C LYS A 116 17.35 -1.98 23.00
N ALA A 117 18.00 -3.14 22.82
CA ALA A 117 19.46 -3.25 22.94
C ALA A 117 20.20 -2.37 21.93
N VAL A 118 19.75 -2.33 20.66
CA VAL A 118 20.33 -1.44 19.64
C VAL A 118 20.21 0.02 20.05
N HIS A 119 19.01 0.45 20.44
CA HIS A 119 18.75 1.84 20.79
C HIS A 119 19.44 2.28 22.09
N GLU A 120 19.64 1.39 23.05
CA GLU A 120 20.40 1.67 24.28
C GLU A 120 21.91 1.74 24.02
N ALA A 121 22.46 0.79 23.24
CA ALA A 121 23.90 0.74 22.94
C ALA A 121 24.37 1.97 22.13
N HIS A 122 23.51 2.45 21.23
CA HIS A 122 23.82 3.55 20.30
C HIS A 122 23.05 4.84 20.62
N ALA A 123 22.53 4.98 21.85
CA ALA A 123 21.77 6.15 22.27
C ALA A 123 22.57 7.45 22.07
N GLY A 124 22.06 8.34 21.20
CA GLY A 124 22.68 9.62 20.87
C GLY A 124 24.00 9.52 20.10
N LYS A 125 24.35 8.35 19.58
CA LYS A 125 25.61 8.08 18.87
C LYS A 125 25.35 7.70 17.42
N ALA A 126 26.36 7.93 16.59
CA ALA A 126 26.38 7.45 15.22
C ALA A 126 26.67 5.94 15.20
N ALA A 127 25.92 5.17 14.43
CA ALA A 127 26.10 3.72 14.27
C ALA A 127 26.09 3.33 12.80
N THR A 128 26.89 2.32 12.43
CA THR A 128 26.85 1.71 11.08
C THR A 128 25.83 0.58 11.03
N THR A 129 25.43 0.19 9.82
CA THR A 129 24.55 -0.97 9.62
C THR A 129 25.12 -2.24 10.27
N GLU A 130 26.42 -2.48 10.17
CA GLU A 130 27.09 -3.64 10.79
C GLU A 130 26.98 -3.62 12.31
N ALA A 131 27.19 -2.45 12.94
CA ALA A 131 27.09 -2.30 14.39
C ALA A 131 25.64 -2.54 14.87
N ILE A 132 24.66 -2.00 14.14
CA ILE A 132 23.23 -2.21 14.41
C ILE A 132 22.88 -3.70 14.33
N LEU A 133 23.26 -4.37 13.24
CA LEU A 133 22.95 -5.79 13.03
C LEU A 133 23.68 -6.67 14.05
N ALA A 134 24.94 -6.36 14.41
CA ALA A 134 25.68 -7.12 15.42
C ALA A 134 25.03 -7.02 16.80
N THR A 135 24.61 -5.81 17.22
CA THR A 135 23.89 -5.62 18.50
C THR A 135 22.54 -6.34 18.48
N ALA A 136 21.78 -6.24 17.39
CA ALA A 136 20.51 -6.93 17.24
C ALA A 136 20.68 -8.46 17.29
N SER A 137 21.66 -9.01 16.58
CA SER A 137 21.95 -10.44 16.54
C SER A 137 22.34 -10.98 17.92
N ALA A 138 23.21 -10.28 18.64
CA ALA A 138 23.61 -10.66 19.99
C ALA A 138 22.43 -10.65 20.97
N ALA A 139 21.58 -9.62 20.90
CA ALA A 139 20.40 -9.53 21.75
C ALA A 139 19.32 -10.57 21.43
N ALA A 140 19.17 -10.93 20.14
CA ALA A 140 18.23 -11.93 19.65
C ALA A 140 18.72 -13.38 19.80
N ASP A 141 20.00 -13.59 20.17
CA ASP A 141 20.67 -14.90 20.15
C ASP A 141 20.53 -15.63 18.81
N ARG A 142 20.56 -14.86 17.72
CA ARG A 142 20.36 -15.33 16.35
C ARG A 142 20.90 -14.32 15.37
N ASP A 143 21.64 -14.77 14.36
CA ASP A 143 22.09 -13.85 13.31
C ASP A 143 20.92 -13.32 12.48
N VAL A 144 20.64 -12.02 12.59
CA VAL A 144 19.56 -11.33 11.87
C VAL A 144 20.00 -10.81 10.50
N GLY A 145 21.31 -10.77 10.24
CA GLY A 145 21.90 -10.23 9.01
C GLY A 145 21.33 -10.86 7.73
N PRO A 146 21.24 -12.20 7.61
CA PRO A 146 20.72 -12.86 6.41
C PRO A 146 19.29 -12.48 6.03
N LEU A 147 18.44 -12.14 7.01
CA LEU A 147 17.07 -11.68 6.75
C LEU A 147 17.05 -10.20 6.36
N VAL A 148 17.84 -9.35 7.04
CA VAL A 148 17.76 -7.89 6.92
C VAL A 148 18.56 -7.35 5.73
N LYS A 149 19.78 -7.83 5.51
CA LYS A 149 20.70 -7.30 4.49
C LYS A 149 20.13 -7.26 3.08
N PRO A 150 19.41 -8.29 2.58
CA PRO A 150 18.84 -8.24 1.23
C PRO A 150 17.91 -7.04 1.01
N TRP A 151 17.17 -6.59 2.03
CA TRP A 151 16.31 -5.41 1.95
C TRP A 151 17.10 -4.10 1.79
N LEU A 152 18.33 -4.06 2.29
CA LEU A 152 19.16 -2.86 2.35
C LEU A 152 20.17 -2.78 1.20
N GLU A 153 20.61 -3.92 0.69
CA GLU A 153 21.66 -4.04 -0.32
C GLU A 153 21.11 -4.12 -1.75
N ARG A 154 19.81 -4.43 -1.92
CA ARG A 154 19.20 -4.66 -3.24
C ARG A 154 18.22 -3.56 -3.62
N THR A 155 18.18 -3.26 -4.91
CA THR A 155 17.07 -2.58 -5.57
C THR A 155 15.90 -3.55 -5.81
N GLY A 156 14.73 -3.03 -6.20
CA GLY A 156 13.52 -3.81 -6.47
C GLY A 156 12.86 -4.39 -5.23
N LEU A 157 11.81 -5.18 -5.47
CA LEU A 157 11.01 -5.88 -4.46
C LEU A 157 10.78 -7.35 -4.87
N PRO A 158 10.43 -8.23 -3.93
CA PRO A 158 9.95 -9.57 -4.24
C PRO A 158 8.77 -9.57 -5.25
N ASP A 159 8.73 -10.55 -6.16
CA ASP A 159 7.57 -10.82 -7.03
C ASP A 159 7.26 -12.33 -7.06
N PRO A 160 6.81 -12.91 -5.93
CA PRO A 160 6.59 -14.35 -5.84
C PRO A 160 5.40 -14.79 -6.71
N LYS A 161 5.54 -15.95 -7.35
CA LYS A 161 4.45 -16.66 -8.02
C LYS A 161 3.93 -17.77 -7.11
N LEU A 162 2.61 -17.92 -7.08
CA LEU A 162 1.92 -18.80 -6.15
C LEU A 162 1.18 -19.91 -6.89
N GLU A 163 1.24 -21.10 -6.31
CA GLU A 163 0.43 -22.24 -6.69
C GLU A 163 -0.14 -22.85 -5.41
N ALA A 164 -1.44 -23.11 -5.36
CA ALA A 164 -2.05 -23.76 -4.21
C ALA A 164 -2.98 -24.89 -4.63
N ALA A 165 -2.99 -25.96 -3.86
CA ALA A 165 -3.82 -27.13 -4.08
C ALA A 165 -4.41 -27.64 -2.76
N VAL A 166 -5.54 -28.33 -2.86
CA VAL A 166 -6.22 -28.96 -1.73
C VAL A 166 -6.31 -30.46 -1.99
N ALA A 167 -5.89 -31.26 -1.01
CA ALA A 167 -6.04 -32.70 -1.02
C ALA A 167 -6.86 -33.16 0.21
N PRO A 168 -7.74 -34.17 0.07
CA PRO A 168 -8.37 -34.78 1.24
C PRO A 168 -7.30 -35.47 2.10
N LYS A 169 -7.39 -35.32 3.42
CA LYS A 169 -6.48 -35.92 4.39
C LYS A 169 -7.27 -36.45 5.58
N HIS A 170 -7.67 -37.72 5.52
CA HIS A 170 -8.62 -38.31 6.48
C HIS A 170 -9.81 -37.37 6.76
N ASN A 171 -10.25 -37.20 8.01
CA ASN A 171 -11.30 -36.26 8.44
C ASN A 171 -10.90 -34.77 8.37
N ALA A 172 -10.03 -34.39 7.42
CA ALA A 172 -9.49 -33.06 7.25
C ALA A 172 -9.09 -32.81 5.78
N PHE A 173 -8.64 -31.60 5.50
CA PHE A 173 -8.12 -31.16 4.21
C PHE A 173 -6.69 -30.65 4.38
N GLU A 174 -5.79 -31.07 3.51
CA GLU A 174 -4.45 -30.51 3.42
C GLU A 174 -4.40 -29.47 2.30
N VAL A 175 -3.97 -28.27 2.64
CA VAL A 175 -3.69 -27.20 1.68
C VAL A 175 -2.18 -27.12 1.50
N SER A 176 -1.71 -27.33 0.28
CA SER A 176 -0.32 -27.05 -0.09
C SER A 176 -0.23 -25.71 -0.79
N LEU A 177 0.64 -24.83 -0.33
CA LEU A 177 1.01 -23.57 -0.98
C LEU A 177 2.47 -23.65 -1.41
N THR A 178 2.72 -23.52 -2.70
CA THR A 178 4.05 -23.40 -3.28
C THR A 178 4.29 -21.95 -3.68
N VAL A 179 5.35 -21.36 -3.12
CA VAL A 179 5.83 -20.00 -3.42
C VAL A 179 7.11 -20.12 -4.23
N ARG A 180 7.11 -19.57 -5.45
CA ARG A 180 8.26 -19.55 -6.36
C ARG A 180 8.78 -18.14 -6.54
N GLN A 181 10.10 -17.98 -6.49
CA GLN A 181 10.81 -16.73 -6.73
C GLN A 181 11.72 -16.86 -7.94
N THR A 182 11.83 -15.79 -8.73
CA THR A 182 12.75 -15.71 -9.86
C THR A 182 13.97 -14.86 -9.52
N GLY A 183 15.12 -15.15 -10.14
CA GLY A 183 16.38 -14.45 -9.85
C GLY A 183 16.92 -14.80 -8.46
N THR A 184 17.60 -13.87 -7.80
CA THR A 184 18.11 -14.05 -6.44
C THR A 184 16.93 -14.04 -5.45
N PRO A 185 16.64 -15.15 -4.74
CA PRO A 185 15.51 -15.23 -3.82
C PRO A 185 15.57 -14.17 -2.71
N TRP A 186 14.42 -13.65 -2.31
CA TRP A 186 14.29 -12.80 -1.14
C TRP A 186 13.94 -13.66 0.08
N PRO A 187 14.63 -13.50 1.22
CA PRO A 187 14.18 -14.06 2.47
C PRO A 187 13.07 -13.19 3.05
N PHE A 188 11.89 -13.76 3.27
CA PHE A 188 10.77 -13.05 3.88
C PHE A 188 9.84 -13.98 4.67
N VAL A 189 9.04 -13.37 5.52
CA VAL A 189 7.99 -13.97 6.32
C VAL A 189 6.67 -13.32 5.90
N ALA A 190 5.64 -14.13 5.65
CA ALA A 190 4.32 -13.67 5.24
C ALA A 190 3.21 -14.40 6.00
N GLN A 191 2.10 -13.70 6.24
CA GLN A 191 0.88 -14.30 6.72
C GLN A 191 0.04 -14.81 5.54
N VAL A 192 -0.48 -16.02 5.68
CA VAL A 192 -1.40 -16.66 4.74
C VAL A 192 -2.75 -16.80 5.44
N ALA A 193 -3.80 -16.23 4.86
CA ALA A 193 -5.16 -16.43 5.33
C ALA A 193 -5.83 -17.55 4.53
N LEU A 194 -6.23 -18.62 5.24
CA LEU A 194 -7.01 -19.73 4.72
C LEU A 194 -8.48 -19.45 5.02
N GLU A 195 -9.29 -19.26 3.99
CA GLU A 195 -10.72 -18.99 4.11
C GLU A 195 -11.51 -20.30 4.10
N THR A 196 -12.44 -20.44 5.04
CA THR A 196 -13.35 -21.58 5.19
C THR A 196 -14.78 -21.04 5.39
N PRO A 197 -15.82 -21.89 5.27
CA PRO A 197 -17.19 -21.49 5.59
C PRO A 197 -17.38 -20.97 7.03
N LYS A 198 -16.49 -21.33 7.97
CA LYS A 198 -16.55 -20.90 9.38
C LYS A 198 -15.75 -19.63 9.66
N GLY A 199 -14.99 -19.12 8.69
CA GLY A 199 -14.15 -17.95 8.84
C GLY A 199 -12.72 -18.16 8.33
N ARG A 200 -11.83 -17.25 8.72
CA ARG A 200 -10.44 -17.22 8.25
C ARG A 200 -9.47 -17.69 9.32
N ARG A 201 -8.55 -18.56 8.94
CA ARG A 201 -7.40 -18.99 9.76
C ARG A 201 -6.13 -18.40 9.19
N PHE A 202 -5.31 -17.76 10.03
CA PHE A 202 -4.05 -17.15 9.63
C PHE A 202 -2.88 -18.06 10.02
N GLU A 203 -2.00 -18.31 9.06
CA GLU A 203 -0.78 -19.10 9.21
C GLU A 203 0.43 -18.28 8.77
N ARG A 204 1.57 -18.50 9.41
CA ARG A 204 2.83 -17.83 9.06
C ARG A 204 3.69 -18.76 8.22
N ILE A 205 4.29 -18.24 7.16
CA ILE A 205 5.28 -18.95 6.36
C ILE A 205 6.59 -18.16 6.28
N GLU A 206 7.69 -18.89 6.28
CA GLU A 206 9.03 -18.35 6.05
C GLU A 206 9.49 -18.84 4.67
N VAL A 207 9.80 -17.91 3.77
CA VAL A 207 10.26 -18.18 2.41
C VAL A 207 11.72 -17.76 2.33
N THR A 208 12.62 -18.71 2.08
CA THR A 208 14.07 -18.49 2.13
C THR A 208 14.79 -18.87 0.84
N GLY A 209 14.08 -19.54 -0.09
CA GLY A 209 14.67 -20.07 -1.32
C GLY A 209 13.89 -19.70 -2.58
N ALA A 210 14.39 -20.21 -3.71
CA ALA A 210 13.74 -20.07 -5.02
C ALA A 210 12.37 -20.76 -5.07
N GLU A 211 12.19 -21.80 -4.27
CA GLU A 211 10.92 -22.49 -4.07
C GLU A 211 10.74 -22.78 -2.58
N THR A 212 9.52 -22.61 -2.07
CA THR A 212 9.15 -22.99 -0.71
C THR A 212 7.74 -23.55 -0.73
N THR A 213 7.54 -24.75 -0.19
CA THR A 213 6.23 -25.37 -0.07
C THR A 213 5.82 -25.42 1.40
N ALA A 214 4.69 -24.78 1.73
CA ALA A 214 4.05 -24.86 3.04
C ALA A 214 2.80 -25.76 2.95
N ARG A 215 2.54 -26.52 4.03
CA ARG A 215 1.37 -27.41 4.14
C ARG A 215 0.57 -27.07 5.39
N PHE A 216 -0.74 -26.91 5.24
CA PHE A 216 -1.65 -26.59 6.33
C PHE A 216 -2.74 -27.65 6.39
N THR A 217 -3.12 -28.07 7.60
CA THR A 217 -4.24 -29.00 7.81
C THR A 217 -5.43 -28.25 8.39
N LEU A 218 -6.58 -28.33 7.71
CA LEU A 218 -7.84 -27.68 8.07
C LEU A 218 -8.94 -28.73 8.31
N PRO A 219 -9.78 -28.57 9.34
CA PRO A 219 -10.90 -29.48 9.57
C PRO A 219 -12.02 -29.29 8.54
N GLU A 220 -12.23 -28.07 8.05
CA GLU A 220 -13.19 -27.78 6.99
C GLU A 220 -12.52 -27.61 5.62
N ARG A 221 -13.29 -27.85 4.56
CA ARG A 221 -12.85 -27.57 3.19
C ARG A 221 -12.64 -26.06 3.02
N PRO A 222 -11.44 -25.61 2.61
CA PRO A 222 -11.18 -24.20 2.36
C PRO A 222 -11.78 -23.75 1.02
N THR A 223 -12.19 -22.49 0.95
CA THR A 223 -12.76 -21.87 -0.27
C THR A 223 -11.76 -20.95 -0.98
N ALA A 224 -10.79 -20.42 -0.25
CA ALA A 224 -9.74 -19.56 -0.80
C ALA A 224 -8.49 -19.55 0.08
N LEU A 225 -7.37 -19.22 -0.54
CA LEU A 225 -6.11 -18.87 0.11
C LEU A 225 -5.73 -17.45 -0.28
N HIS A 226 -5.40 -16.62 0.70
CA HIS A 226 -4.86 -15.27 0.49
C HIS A 226 -3.43 -15.23 1.05
N PHE A 227 -2.46 -15.13 0.15
CA PHE A 227 -1.06 -14.93 0.52
C PHE A 227 -0.79 -13.46 0.83
N ASN A 228 0.18 -13.21 1.70
CA ASN A 228 0.54 -11.86 2.16
C ASN A 228 -0.67 -11.09 2.74
N ALA A 229 -1.52 -11.79 3.51
CA ALA A 229 -2.79 -11.26 4.01
C ALA A 229 -2.62 -10.08 4.97
N GLY A 230 -1.45 -9.95 5.60
CA GLY A 230 -1.07 -8.82 6.45
C GLY A 230 -0.39 -7.68 5.69
N ALA A 231 -0.24 -7.77 4.36
CA ALA A 231 0.67 -6.93 3.56
C ALA A 231 2.10 -6.90 4.14
N ASP A 232 2.52 -8.03 4.73
CA ASP A 232 3.76 -8.19 5.48
C ASP A 232 5.00 -7.96 4.60
N VAL A 233 4.89 -8.28 3.31
CA VAL A 233 5.96 -8.22 2.32
C VAL A 233 5.60 -7.17 1.26
N PRO A 234 6.48 -6.19 0.97
CA PRO A 234 6.30 -5.32 -0.17
C PRO A 234 6.59 -6.09 -1.45
N VAL A 235 5.77 -5.92 -2.49
CA VAL A 235 5.87 -6.71 -3.73
C VAL A 235 5.77 -5.84 -4.97
N ALA A 236 6.51 -6.21 -6.01
CA ALA A 236 6.64 -5.43 -7.25
C ALA A 236 5.37 -5.41 -8.09
N SER A 237 4.52 -6.45 -7.98
CA SER A 237 3.26 -6.60 -8.73
C SER A 237 2.09 -5.76 -8.18
N VAL A 238 2.35 -4.88 -7.21
CA VAL A 238 1.33 -3.97 -6.68
C VAL A 238 0.96 -2.90 -7.71
N VAL A 239 -0.30 -2.45 -7.65
CA VAL A 239 -0.70 -1.24 -8.34
C VAL A 239 -0.08 -0.02 -7.63
N PRO A 240 0.72 0.80 -8.32
CA PRO A 240 1.64 1.80 -7.74
C PRO A 240 0.95 3.11 -7.33
N VAL A 241 -0.28 3.07 -6.81
CA VAL A 241 -1.01 4.31 -6.54
C VAL A 241 -2.05 4.19 -5.44
N THR A 242 -2.14 5.25 -4.65
CA THR A 242 -3.19 5.58 -3.70
C THR A 242 -3.74 6.98 -3.98
N LEU A 243 -4.91 7.31 -3.46
CA LEU A 243 -5.49 8.65 -3.64
C LEU A 243 -4.55 9.80 -3.16
N PRO A 244 -3.84 9.70 -2.03
CA PRO A 244 -2.89 10.73 -1.58
C PRO A 244 -1.71 10.99 -2.52
N ASN A 245 -1.37 10.06 -3.42
CA ASN A 245 -0.26 10.26 -4.36
C ASN A 245 -0.50 11.42 -5.35
N LEU A 246 -1.72 11.95 -5.44
CA LEU A 246 -1.98 13.20 -6.14
C LEU A 246 -1.07 14.34 -5.63
N LEU A 247 -0.82 14.40 -4.32
CA LEU A 247 0.06 15.41 -3.74
C LEU A 247 1.54 15.15 -4.03
N ASP A 248 1.93 13.87 -4.16
CA ASP A 248 3.31 13.52 -4.55
C ASP A 248 3.58 13.84 -6.04
N ALA A 249 2.53 13.95 -6.87
CA ALA A 249 2.59 14.28 -8.30
C ALA A 249 2.25 15.74 -8.63
N TRP A 250 2.29 16.64 -7.64
CA TRP A 250 1.70 17.98 -7.69
C TRP A 250 1.93 18.75 -9.00
N GLU A 251 3.19 18.85 -9.43
CA GLU A 251 3.59 19.65 -10.59
C GLU A 251 3.11 19.08 -11.93
N ASP A 252 2.80 17.77 -11.96
CA ASP A 252 2.31 17.06 -13.14
C ASP A 252 0.78 16.97 -13.18
N LEU A 253 0.05 17.48 -12.19
CA LEU A 253 -1.40 17.33 -12.09
C LEU A 253 -2.19 18.23 -13.06
N LEU A 254 -3.21 17.65 -13.69
CA LEU A 254 -4.22 18.35 -14.47
C LEU A 254 -5.63 17.95 -14.00
N PHE A 255 -6.43 18.95 -13.61
CA PHE A 255 -7.84 18.74 -13.34
C PHE A 255 -8.64 18.72 -14.65
N VAL A 256 -9.58 17.79 -14.75
CA VAL A 256 -10.48 17.67 -15.91
C VAL A 256 -11.92 17.58 -15.43
N ARG A 257 -12.69 18.63 -15.74
CA ARG A 257 -14.14 18.65 -15.49
C ARG A 257 -14.91 18.03 -16.65
N GLY A 258 -16.02 17.38 -16.31
CA GLY A 258 -16.97 16.88 -17.28
C GLY A 258 -17.75 17.99 -18.01
N THR A 259 -18.13 17.74 -19.25
CA THR A 259 -19.06 18.58 -20.03
C THR A 259 -20.32 17.84 -20.50
N GLY A 260 -20.50 16.56 -20.17
CA GLY A 260 -21.64 15.76 -20.64
C GLY A 260 -22.98 16.13 -19.99
N ARG A 261 -23.00 16.29 -18.66
CA ARG A 261 -24.18 16.66 -17.86
C ARG A 261 -23.80 17.64 -16.76
N PHE A 262 -24.79 18.40 -16.27
CA PHE A 262 -24.64 19.33 -15.15
C PHE A 262 -23.45 20.30 -15.31
N GLN A 263 -23.23 20.82 -16.52
CA GLN A 263 -22.01 21.52 -16.93
C GLN A 263 -21.59 22.63 -15.95
N GLU A 264 -22.50 23.53 -15.60
CA GLU A 264 -22.21 24.63 -14.67
C GLU A 264 -21.90 24.13 -13.25
N SER A 265 -22.65 23.13 -12.77
CA SER A 265 -22.38 22.53 -11.46
C SER A 265 -21.01 21.85 -11.42
N HIS A 266 -20.62 21.15 -12.49
CA HIS A 266 -19.28 20.55 -12.61
C HIS A 266 -18.18 21.60 -12.72
N HIS A 267 -18.44 22.72 -13.41
CA HIS A 267 -17.48 23.81 -13.50
C HIS A 267 -17.23 24.44 -12.13
N SER A 268 -18.28 24.85 -11.41
CA SER A 268 -18.14 25.42 -10.06
C SER A 268 -17.53 24.41 -9.07
N LEU A 269 -17.88 23.13 -9.17
CA LEU A 269 -17.32 22.08 -8.33
C LEU A 269 -15.82 21.88 -8.59
N ALA A 270 -15.40 21.87 -9.85
CA ALA A 270 -14.00 21.70 -10.22
C ALA A 270 -13.15 22.87 -9.72
N LEU A 271 -13.62 24.12 -9.90
CA LEU A 271 -12.94 25.32 -9.40
C LEU A 271 -12.77 25.28 -7.87
N ARG A 272 -13.79 24.82 -7.15
CA ARG A 272 -13.68 24.69 -5.69
C ARG A 272 -12.77 23.56 -5.24
N PHE A 273 -12.76 22.43 -5.96
CA PHE A 273 -11.93 21.30 -5.55
C PHE A 273 -10.45 21.57 -5.81
N GLN A 274 -10.08 22.21 -6.93
CA GLN A 274 -8.70 22.64 -7.15
C GLN A 274 -8.21 23.61 -6.05
N GLU A 275 -9.07 24.52 -5.59
CA GLU A 275 -8.76 25.44 -4.47
C GLU A 275 -8.58 24.67 -3.16
N ALA A 276 -9.51 23.77 -2.83
CA ALA A 276 -9.40 22.94 -1.63
C ALA A 276 -8.15 22.03 -1.64
N VAL A 277 -7.66 21.67 -2.82
CA VAL A 277 -6.41 20.90 -3.00
C VAL A 277 -5.18 21.83 -2.89
N ALA A 278 -5.24 23.04 -3.44
CA ALA A 278 -4.22 24.08 -3.30
C ALA A 278 -4.00 24.47 -1.83
N ASP A 279 -5.07 24.82 -1.11
CA ASP A 279 -5.06 25.19 0.32
C ASP A 279 -4.49 24.06 1.20
N ALA A 280 -4.66 22.81 0.77
CA ALA A 280 -4.19 21.66 1.51
C ALA A 280 -2.69 21.37 1.31
N PHE A 281 -2.00 22.05 0.38
CA PHE A 281 -0.62 21.72 0.01
C PHE A 281 0.32 22.92 -0.21
N THR A 282 0.20 23.67 -1.30
CA THR A 282 1.18 24.72 -1.70
C THR A 282 0.57 26.09 -2.01
N ASP A 283 -0.75 26.26 -1.83
CA ASP A 283 -1.50 27.47 -2.21
C ASP A 283 -1.40 27.84 -3.70
N VAL A 284 -0.90 26.91 -4.54
CA VAL A 284 -0.83 27.07 -6.01
C VAL A 284 -2.05 26.42 -6.65
N VAL A 285 -2.84 27.18 -7.40
CA VAL A 285 -3.97 26.60 -8.15
C VAL A 285 -3.46 25.87 -9.40
N LEU A 286 -3.76 24.57 -9.48
CA LEU A 286 -3.36 23.71 -10.59
C LEU A 286 -4.24 23.92 -11.84
N PRO A 287 -3.75 23.56 -13.04
CA PRO A 287 -4.51 23.71 -14.27
C PRO A 287 -5.83 22.92 -14.28
N LEU A 288 -6.88 23.52 -14.87
CA LEU A 288 -8.19 22.90 -15.08
C LEU A 288 -8.61 22.99 -16.55
N LYS A 289 -8.98 21.86 -17.14
CA LYS A 289 -9.55 21.76 -18.50
C LYS A 289 -10.95 21.17 -18.50
N ALA A 290 -11.74 21.56 -19.49
CA ALA A 290 -12.93 20.82 -19.88
C ALA A 290 -12.51 19.53 -20.59
N ASP A 291 -13.20 18.42 -20.35
CA ASP A 291 -12.94 17.12 -21.00
C ASP A 291 -12.89 17.20 -22.53
N GLY A 292 -13.75 17.98 -23.18
CA GLY A 292 -13.73 18.21 -24.63
C GLY A 292 -12.54 19.00 -25.16
N ALA A 293 -11.77 19.64 -24.28
CA ALA A 293 -10.53 20.36 -24.61
C ALA A 293 -9.26 19.56 -24.24
N VAL A 294 -9.40 18.35 -23.69
CA VAL A 294 -8.28 17.46 -23.38
C VAL A 294 -7.76 16.84 -24.68
N ILE A 295 -6.45 16.93 -24.89
CA ILE A 295 -5.76 16.35 -26.06
C ILE A 295 -4.91 15.15 -25.65
N GLU A 296 -4.46 14.32 -26.60
CA GLU A 296 -3.63 13.14 -26.29
C GLU A 296 -2.34 13.50 -25.53
N ALA A 297 -1.75 14.67 -25.80
CA ALA A 297 -0.58 15.14 -25.07
C ALA A 297 -0.89 15.35 -23.58
N ASP A 298 -2.09 15.83 -23.24
CA ASP A 298 -2.49 15.98 -21.84
C ASP A 298 -2.54 14.62 -21.15
N LEU A 299 -3.15 13.63 -21.81
CA LEU A 299 -3.31 12.26 -21.29
C LEU A 299 -1.97 11.53 -21.11
N ALA A 300 -1.00 11.81 -21.98
CA ALA A 300 0.32 11.19 -21.96
C ALA A 300 1.27 11.83 -20.93
N HIS A 301 1.14 13.13 -20.68
CA HIS A 301 2.11 13.89 -19.90
C HIS A 301 1.67 14.25 -18.49
N HIS A 302 0.37 14.24 -18.17
CA HIS A 302 -0.13 14.62 -16.85
C HIS A 302 -0.64 13.44 -16.02
N ASP A 303 -0.54 13.60 -14.71
CA ASP A 303 -1.39 12.89 -13.76
C ASP A 303 -2.77 13.58 -13.75
N LEU A 304 -3.86 12.83 -13.83
CA LEU A 304 -5.19 13.41 -14.09
C LEU A 304 -6.09 13.35 -12.86
N VAL A 305 -6.77 14.45 -12.54
CA VAL A 305 -7.90 14.47 -11.60
C VAL A 305 -9.20 14.63 -12.38
N LEU A 306 -9.94 13.54 -12.52
CA LEU A 306 -11.17 13.47 -13.30
C LEU A 306 -12.39 13.57 -12.40
N LEU A 307 -13.31 14.49 -12.74
CA LEU A 307 -14.53 14.74 -11.99
C LEU A 307 -15.76 14.32 -12.79
N GLY A 308 -16.53 13.40 -12.23
CA GLY A 308 -17.80 12.90 -12.77
C GLY A 308 -17.77 11.45 -13.22
N ARG A 309 -18.96 10.93 -13.51
CA ARG A 309 -19.21 9.60 -14.09
C ARG A 309 -18.98 9.58 -15.60
N PRO A 310 -18.95 8.40 -16.27
CA PRO A 310 -18.85 8.31 -17.74
C PRO A 310 -19.85 9.20 -18.52
N GLU A 311 -21.09 9.30 -18.06
CA GLU A 311 -22.12 10.16 -18.68
C GLU A 311 -21.90 11.66 -18.46
N GLU A 312 -21.00 12.04 -17.54
CA GLU A 312 -20.69 13.41 -17.19
C GLU A 312 -19.33 13.85 -17.74
N ASN A 313 -18.34 12.94 -17.81
CA ASN A 313 -16.96 13.20 -18.18
C ASN A 313 -16.46 12.24 -19.27
N ALA A 314 -16.17 12.76 -20.46
CA ALA A 314 -15.78 11.98 -21.63
C ALA A 314 -14.47 11.21 -21.46
N VAL A 315 -13.53 11.72 -20.64
CA VAL A 315 -12.27 11.01 -20.33
C VAL A 315 -12.56 9.80 -19.43
N VAL A 316 -13.46 9.94 -18.46
CA VAL A 316 -13.92 8.81 -17.62
C VAL A 316 -14.67 7.78 -18.47
N ALA A 317 -15.47 8.22 -19.46
CA ALA A 317 -16.11 7.30 -20.41
C ALA A 317 -15.10 6.49 -21.23
N ARG A 318 -14.04 7.14 -21.73
CA ARG A 318 -12.95 6.47 -22.45
C ARG A 318 -12.24 5.43 -21.58
N LEU A 319 -11.98 5.76 -20.31
CA LEU A 319 -11.39 4.82 -19.35
C LEU A 319 -12.30 3.61 -19.07
N ALA A 320 -13.60 3.87 -18.86
CA ALA A 320 -14.57 2.81 -18.61
C ALA A 320 -14.68 1.85 -19.82
N ALA A 321 -14.65 2.38 -21.04
CA ALA A 321 -14.71 1.59 -22.27
C ALA A 321 -13.49 0.66 -22.48
N GLN A 322 -12.34 0.98 -21.87
CA GLN A 322 -11.13 0.13 -21.93
C GLN A 322 -11.18 -1.04 -20.93
N GLY A 323 -12.18 -1.09 -20.04
CA GLY A 323 -12.35 -2.19 -19.09
C GLY A 323 -11.31 -2.24 -17.96
N ALA A 324 -10.55 -1.18 -17.76
CA ALA A 324 -9.41 -1.13 -16.84
C ALA A 324 -9.71 -0.48 -15.47
N LEU A 325 -10.99 -0.29 -15.12
CA LEU A 325 -11.38 0.40 -13.89
C LEU A 325 -11.69 -0.57 -12.74
N PRO A 326 -11.29 -0.25 -11.49
CA PRO A 326 -11.63 -1.01 -10.28
C PRO A 326 -13.12 -0.85 -9.88
N VAL A 327 -13.84 0.01 -10.59
CA VAL A 327 -15.24 0.35 -10.39
C VAL A 327 -15.98 0.16 -11.70
N ALA A 328 -17.10 -0.54 -11.67
CA ALA A 328 -18.01 -0.63 -12.82
C ALA A 328 -19.12 0.42 -12.68
N PHE A 329 -19.19 1.36 -13.62
CA PHE A 329 -20.31 2.30 -13.67
C PHE A 329 -21.52 1.60 -14.32
N VAL A 330 -22.65 1.61 -13.63
CA VAL A 330 -23.88 0.94 -14.06
C VAL A 330 -25.03 1.96 -14.13
N PRO A 331 -26.11 1.69 -14.88
CA PRO A 331 -27.29 2.55 -14.85
C PRO A 331 -27.77 2.78 -13.42
N GLY A 332 -27.91 4.04 -13.01
CA GLY A 332 -28.37 4.42 -11.67
C GLY A 332 -27.35 4.28 -10.54
N GLY A 333 -26.09 3.92 -10.82
CA GLY A 333 -25.12 3.70 -9.75
C GLY A 333 -23.70 3.32 -10.20
N PHE A 334 -22.96 2.70 -9.29
CA PHE A 334 -21.68 2.09 -9.55
C PHE A 334 -21.51 0.82 -8.72
N GLN A 335 -20.58 -0.05 -9.11
CA GLN A 335 -20.25 -1.27 -8.40
C GLN A 335 -18.79 -1.28 -7.97
N VAL A 336 -18.55 -1.62 -6.71
CA VAL A 336 -17.22 -1.83 -6.15
C VAL A 336 -17.17 -3.22 -5.55
N ASN A 337 -16.22 -4.05 -5.96
CA ASN A 337 -16.08 -5.44 -5.50
C ASN A 337 -17.40 -6.25 -5.60
N GLY A 338 -18.18 -6.02 -6.67
CA GLY A 338 -19.48 -6.68 -6.89
C GLY A 338 -20.65 -6.13 -6.07
N VAL A 339 -20.43 -5.15 -5.18
CA VAL A 339 -21.49 -4.50 -4.42
C VAL A 339 -22.02 -3.29 -5.18
N THR A 340 -23.33 -3.22 -5.37
CA THR A 340 -23.99 -2.10 -6.08
C THR A 340 -24.31 -0.95 -5.12
N HIS A 341 -23.91 0.25 -5.52
CA HIS A 341 -24.16 1.52 -4.84
C HIS A 341 -25.02 2.41 -5.74
N ALA A 342 -26.32 2.46 -5.44
CA ALA A 342 -27.32 3.14 -6.27
C ALA A 342 -28.04 4.29 -5.55
N ARG A 343 -27.63 4.62 -4.30
CA ARG A 343 -28.26 5.73 -3.59
C ARG A 343 -27.72 7.06 -4.11
N GLU A 344 -28.58 8.07 -4.17
CA GLU A 344 -28.22 9.42 -4.63
C GLU A 344 -27.11 10.06 -3.78
N ASP A 345 -27.04 9.70 -2.49
CA ASP A 345 -26.03 10.15 -1.54
C ASP A 345 -24.76 9.29 -1.51
N GLU A 346 -24.55 8.41 -2.50
CA GLU A 346 -23.33 7.60 -2.63
C GLU A 346 -22.38 8.12 -3.72
N GLY A 347 -21.08 8.03 -3.43
CA GLY A 347 -20.01 8.38 -4.36
C GLY A 347 -18.76 7.53 -4.17
N VAL A 348 -17.88 7.56 -5.14
CA VAL A 348 -16.65 6.76 -5.18
C VAL A 348 -15.48 7.60 -5.67
N ALA A 349 -14.33 7.39 -5.05
CA ALA A 349 -13.07 7.89 -5.54
C ALA A 349 -12.08 6.74 -5.64
N PHE A 350 -11.26 6.74 -6.69
CA PHE A 350 -10.22 5.75 -6.87
C PHE A 350 -9.05 6.32 -7.68
N ALA A 351 -7.88 5.73 -7.46
CA ALA A 351 -6.67 6.03 -8.22
C ALA A 351 -6.22 4.78 -8.99
N VAL A 352 -5.79 4.94 -10.25
CA VAL A 352 -5.22 3.87 -11.07
C VAL A 352 -4.06 4.39 -11.92
N PRO A 353 -3.14 3.53 -12.39
CA PRO A 353 -2.19 3.91 -13.42
C PRO A 353 -2.91 4.38 -14.68
N SER A 354 -2.36 5.40 -15.33
CA SER A 354 -2.87 5.88 -16.60
C SER A 354 -2.65 4.81 -17.68
N PRO A 355 -3.68 4.42 -18.44
CA PRO A 355 -3.51 3.52 -19.58
C PRO A 355 -2.76 4.19 -20.74
N TRP A 356 -2.65 5.52 -20.73
CA TRP A 356 -1.94 6.30 -21.75
C TRP A 356 -0.44 6.43 -21.46
N ASN A 357 -0.06 6.39 -20.17
CA ASN A 357 1.33 6.36 -19.75
C ASN A 357 1.44 5.69 -18.36
N PRO A 358 2.07 4.51 -18.23
CA PRO A 358 2.10 3.77 -16.98
C PRO A 358 2.88 4.49 -15.85
N LYS A 359 3.66 5.53 -16.16
CA LYS A 359 4.33 6.37 -15.15
C LYS A 359 3.42 7.48 -14.59
N ARG A 360 2.26 7.71 -15.19
CA ARG A 360 1.24 8.68 -14.77
C ARG A 360 0.07 7.96 -14.11
N MET A 361 -0.72 8.70 -13.36
CA MET A 361 -1.84 8.23 -12.55
C MET A 361 -3.10 8.98 -12.93
N VAL A 362 -4.23 8.31 -12.75
CA VAL A 362 -5.56 8.88 -12.89
C VAL A 362 -6.28 8.75 -11.57
N HIS A 363 -6.81 9.86 -11.08
CA HIS A 363 -7.65 9.96 -9.89
C HIS A 363 -9.06 10.32 -10.34
N VAL A 364 -10.01 9.44 -10.11
CA VAL A 364 -11.41 9.66 -10.48
C VAL A 364 -12.21 9.92 -9.21
N TYR A 365 -13.00 10.99 -9.21
CA TYR A 365 -14.04 11.27 -8.21
C TYR A 365 -15.39 11.32 -8.93
N ALA A 366 -16.29 10.42 -8.57
CA ALA A 366 -17.59 10.28 -9.20
C ALA A 366 -18.67 10.03 -8.15
N ALA A 367 -19.90 10.48 -8.39
CA ALA A 367 -21.00 10.26 -7.47
C ALA A 367 -22.34 10.11 -8.19
N ASN A 368 -23.34 9.58 -7.48
CA ASN A 368 -24.67 9.40 -8.02
C ASN A 368 -25.49 10.70 -8.12
N SER A 369 -24.97 11.81 -7.59
CA SER A 369 -25.54 13.15 -7.74
C SER A 369 -24.47 14.24 -7.70
N PRO A 370 -24.72 15.42 -8.30
CA PRO A 370 -23.84 16.58 -8.17
C PRO A 370 -23.64 17.01 -6.71
N LEU A 371 -24.69 16.91 -5.87
CA LEU A 371 -24.60 17.23 -4.45
C LEU A 371 -23.65 16.28 -3.72
N GLN A 372 -23.70 14.98 -4.02
CA GLN A 372 -22.80 14.03 -3.39
C GLN A 372 -21.36 14.16 -3.89
N LEU A 373 -21.17 14.45 -5.18
CA LEU A 373 -19.84 14.77 -5.72
C LEU A 373 -19.26 15.99 -4.99
N TRP A 374 -20.07 17.01 -4.76
CA TRP A 374 -19.65 18.18 -3.98
C TRP A 374 -19.28 17.81 -2.54
N ARG A 375 -20.09 16.97 -1.87
CA ARG A 375 -19.81 16.55 -0.48
C ARG A 375 -18.47 15.86 -0.34
N MET A 376 -18.11 14.99 -1.28
CA MET A 376 -16.85 14.25 -1.21
C MET A 376 -15.63 15.08 -1.63
N THR A 377 -15.81 16.16 -2.41
CA THR A 377 -14.73 17.04 -2.86
C THR A 377 -14.67 18.39 -2.15
N LYS A 378 -15.51 18.64 -1.13
CA LYS A 378 -15.50 19.89 -0.36
C LYS A 378 -14.20 20.14 0.43
N ALA A 379 -13.39 19.09 0.63
CA ALA A 379 -12.08 19.15 1.24
C ALA A 379 -11.25 17.93 0.78
N LEU A 380 -9.93 18.11 0.62
CA LEU A 380 -9.03 17.01 0.33
C LEU A 380 -8.94 16.04 1.53
N GLN A 381 -9.40 14.81 1.33
CA GLN A 381 -9.32 13.76 2.35
C GLN A 381 -7.92 13.12 2.35
N ARG A 382 -7.23 13.19 3.49
CA ARG A 382 -5.90 12.60 3.67
C ARG A 382 -5.99 11.15 4.16
N GLY A 383 -4.96 10.36 3.86
CA GLY A 383 -4.83 8.98 4.35
C GLY A 383 -5.88 8.02 3.77
N LEU A 384 -6.35 8.30 2.56
CA LEU A 384 -7.17 7.36 1.81
C LEU A 384 -6.30 6.32 1.12
N PRO A 385 -6.77 5.07 0.97
CA PRO A 385 -6.06 4.06 0.21
C PRO A 385 -6.31 4.27 -1.30
N ALA A 386 -6.23 3.20 -2.09
CA ALA A 386 -6.40 3.28 -3.55
C ALA A 386 -7.83 3.60 -4.00
N TRP A 387 -8.84 3.24 -3.20
CA TRP A 387 -10.23 3.60 -3.46
C TRP A 387 -11.04 3.76 -2.17
N ALA A 388 -12.12 4.54 -2.24
CA ALA A 388 -13.07 4.72 -1.16
C ALA A 388 -14.49 4.96 -1.69
N VAL A 389 -15.48 4.59 -0.90
CA VAL A 389 -16.91 4.82 -1.14
C VAL A 389 -17.45 5.70 -0.02
N TRP A 390 -18.21 6.72 -0.40
CA TRP A 390 -18.86 7.66 0.47
C TRP A 390 -20.36 7.42 0.53
N ARG A 391 -20.95 7.73 1.68
CA ARG A 391 -22.37 8.00 1.86
C ARG A 391 -22.55 9.30 2.61
N GLY A 392 -23.06 10.33 1.94
CA GLY A 392 -23.02 11.70 2.46
C GLY A 392 -21.58 12.13 2.73
N ASP A 393 -21.31 12.54 3.97
CA ASP A 393 -19.98 13.00 4.39
C ASP A 393 -19.07 11.90 4.95
N ARG A 394 -19.53 10.64 4.98
CA ARG A 394 -18.80 9.54 5.61
C ARG A 394 -18.27 8.55 4.58
N ILE A 395 -17.05 8.09 4.77
CA ILE A 395 -16.51 6.94 4.05
C ILE A 395 -17.07 5.67 4.68
N THR A 396 -17.80 4.88 3.90
CA THR A 396 -18.44 3.64 4.35
C THR A 396 -17.55 2.42 4.14
N THR A 397 -16.78 2.43 3.06
CA THR A 397 -15.89 1.34 2.65
C THR A 397 -14.70 1.93 1.90
N ARG A 398 -13.53 1.29 2.02
CA ARG A 398 -12.29 1.70 1.37
C ARG A 398 -11.32 0.53 1.28
N GLY A 399 -10.32 0.63 0.41
CA GLY A 399 -9.27 -0.38 0.34
C GLY A 399 -8.22 -0.09 -0.71
N HIS A 400 -7.26 -1.01 -0.79
CA HIS A 400 -6.21 -1.03 -1.80
C HIS A 400 -6.65 -1.89 -3.00
N HIS A 401 -5.91 -1.77 -4.10
CA HIS A 401 -6.02 -2.71 -5.21
C HIS A 401 -5.47 -4.07 -4.80
N PRO A 402 -6.12 -5.18 -5.20
CA PRO A 402 -5.61 -6.50 -4.92
C PRO A 402 -4.29 -6.72 -5.68
N VAL A 403 -3.35 -7.44 -5.06
CA VAL A 403 -2.15 -7.91 -5.76
C VAL A 403 -2.55 -9.09 -6.67
N PRO A 404 -2.32 -9.01 -7.99
CA PRO A 404 -2.66 -10.09 -8.91
C PRO A 404 -2.02 -11.43 -8.50
N GLY A 405 -2.81 -12.51 -8.51
CA GLY A 405 -2.33 -13.85 -8.19
C GLY A 405 -2.16 -14.16 -6.69
N PHE A 406 -2.37 -13.20 -5.78
CA PHE A 406 -2.20 -13.43 -4.33
C PHE A 406 -3.44 -14.00 -3.64
N THR A 407 -4.56 -14.07 -4.35
CA THR A 407 -5.74 -14.82 -3.93
C THR A 407 -5.94 -16.00 -4.86
N VAL A 408 -5.87 -17.22 -4.31
CA VAL A 408 -6.11 -18.47 -5.04
C VAL A 408 -7.45 -19.03 -4.58
N LYS A 409 -8.43 -19.13 -5.50
CA LYS A 409 -9.68 -19.83 -5.21
C LYS A 409 -9.41 -21.33 -5.12
N LEU A 410 -9.98 -21.96 -4.10
CA LEU A 410 -9.80 -23.39 -3.84
C LEU A 410 -11.12 -24.15 -4.09
N PRO A 411 -11.04 -25.42 -4.53
CA PRO A 411 -12.20 -26.22 -4.93
C PRO A 411 -13.02 -26.79 -3.76
#